data_AF-A0A967GE57-F1
#
_entry.id   AF-A0A967GE57-F1
#
_cell.length_a   1.000
_cell.length_b   1.000
_cell.length_c   1.000
_cell.angle_alpha   90.00
_cell.angle_beta   90.00
_cell.angle_gamma   90.00
#
_symmetry.space_group_name_H-M   'P 1'
#
loop_
_entity.id
_entity.type
_entity.pdbx_description
1 polymer ?
#
loop_
_entity_poly.entity_id
_entity_poly.type
_entity_poly.pdbx_seq_one_letter_code
_entity_poly.pdbx_strand_id
1 'polypeptide(L)'
;VVHPTAYRPFPGPEVVEMLNDVQAAAVVERMDNPTGQSNPLTAEIKAAFADAITALPGYPKIHRIPDIYSGSGGLGSRDVRPEDLIAVV
;
A
#
# COMPACT_ATOMS: atom_id res chain seq x y z
N VAL A 1 0.94 -8.44 -7.88
CA VAL A 1 0.15 -8.43 -6.62
C VAL A 1 1.11 -8.68 -5.47
N VAL A 2 1.02 -7.90 -4.40
CA VAL A 2 1.83 -8.06 -3.19
C VAL A 2 0.89 -8.39 -2.03
N HIS A 3 1.24 -9.39 -1.22
CA HIS A 3 0.49 -9.78 -0.04
C HIS A 3 1.31 -9.46 1.22
N PRO A 4 0.94 -8.41 1.98
CA PRO A 4 1.58 -8.14 3.27
C PRO A 4 1.27 -9.29 4.24
N THR A 5 2.30 -9.95 4.75
CA THR A 5 2.18 -11.03 5.74
C THR A 5 2.47 -10.56 7.16
N ALA A 6 3.08 -9.39 7.30
CA ALA A 6 3.33 -8.72 8.58
C ALA A 6 2.87 -7.27 8.51
N TYR A 7 2.06 -6.84 9.48
CA TYR A 7 1.71 -5.43 9.65
C TYR A 7 2.64 -4.74 10.65
N ARG A 8 3.12 -5.48 11.66
CA ARG A 8 4.07 -4.99 12.67
C ARG A 8 5.10 -6.07 13.03
N PRO A 9 6.41 -5.75 13.08
CA PRO A 9 7.01 -4.53 12.50
C PRO A 9 6.67 -4.42 11.00
N PHE A 10 6.48 -3.19 10.51
CA PHE A 10 6.08 -3.00 9.12
C PHE A 10 7.30 -3.16 8.20
N PRO A 11 7.24 -4.00 7.15
CA PRO A 11 8.37 -4.25 6.24
C PRO A 11 8.49 -3.15 5.18
N GLY A 12 8.76 -1.92 5.63
CA GLY A 12 8.81 -0.73 4.78
C GLY A 12 9.82 -0.84 3.63
N PRO A 13 11.11 -1.17 3.90
CA PRO A 13 12.12 -1.31 2.85
C PRO A 13 11.75 -2.33 1.77
N GLU A 14 11.27 -3.50 2.15
CA GLU A 14 10.89 -4.58 1.23
C GLU A 14 9.67 -4.19 0.39
N VAL A 15 8.70 -3.48 0.98
CA VAL A 15 7.54 -2.95 0.24
C VAL A 15 7.99 -1.98 -0.84
N VAL A 16 8.91 -1.06 -0.53
CA VAL A 16 9.43 -0.11 -1.53
C VAL A 16 10.25 -0.84 -2.59
N GLU A 17 11.10 -1.79 -2.20
CA GLU A 17 11.89 -2.60 -3.14
C GLU A 17 10.99 -3.33 -4.15
N MET A 18 9.88 -3.93 -3.70
CA MET A 18 8.95 -4.64 -4.58
C MET A 18 8.12 -3.73 -5.49
N LEU A 19 7.87 -2.48 -5.09
CA LEU A 19 6.88 -1.62 -5.74
C LEU A 19 7.48 -0.39 -6.44
N ASN A 20 8.77 -0.07 -6.30
CA ASN A 20 9.32 1.19 -6.80
C ASN A 20 9.32 1.34 -8.34
N ASP A 21 9.34 0.22 -9.08
CA ASP A 21 9.38 0.23 -10.55
C ASP A 21 8.00 0.30 -11.21
N VAL A 22 6.92 0.23 -10.43
CA VAL A 22 5.56 0.28 -10.99
C VAL A 22 5.12 1.71 -11.29
N GLN A 23 4.19 1.86 -12.23
CA GLN A 23 3.60 3.18 -12.49
C GLN A 23 2.70 3.63 -11.32
N ALA A 24 1.85 2.72 -10.86
CA ALA A 24 0.87 2.93 -9.83
C ALA A 24 0.66 1.64 -9.02
N ALA A 25 0.22 1.80 -7.77
CA ALA A 25 -0.16 0.71 -6.88
C ALA A 25 -1.52 1.01 -6.24
N ALA A 26 -2.42 0.03 -6.25
CA ALA A 26 -3.67 0.10 -5.51
C ALA A 26 -3.59 -0.77 -4.26
N VAL A 27 -3.94 -0.19 -3.12
CA VAL A 27 -3.95 -0.84 -1.81
C VAL A 27 -5.40 -1.14 -1.45
N VAL A 28 -5.74 -2.43 -1.37
CA VAL A 28 -7.06 -2.88 -0.91
C VAL A 28 -6.91 -3.45 0.49
N GLU A 29 -7.56 -2.83 1.47
CA GLU A 29 -7.54 -3.29 2.86
C GLU A 29 -8.95 -3.46 3.46
N ARG A 30 -9.06 -4.33 4.47
CA ARG A 30 -10.34 -4.62 5.14
C ARG A 30 -10.60 -3.64 6.28
N MET A 31 -10.51 -2.35 5.96
CA MET A 31 -10.75 -1.26 6.89
C MET A 31 -11.33 -0.08 6.13
N ASP A 32 -12.21 0.66 6.77
CA ASP A 32 -12.60 2.01 6.39
C ASP A 32 -12.46 2.86 7.65
N ASN A 33 -11.50 3.77 7.65
CA ASN A 33 -11.24 4.67 8.77
C ASN A 33 -11.86 6.05 8.46
N PRO A 34 -13.08 6.33 8.94
CA PRO A 34 -13.79 7.55 8.57
C PRO A 34 -12.96 8.78 8.89
N THR A 35 -12.99 9.76 8.00
CA THR A 35 -12.23 11.04 8.07
C THR A 35 -10.71 10.90 8.04
N GLY A 36 -10.17 9.69 8.03
CA GLY A 36 -8.77 9.45 7.75
C GLY A 36 -8.40 9.84 6.33
N GLN A 37 -7.23 10.45 6.15
CA GLN A 37 -6.71 10.78 4.81
C GLN A 37 -6.45 9.49 4.00
N SER A 38 -5.95 8.46 4.67
CA SER A 38 -5.73 7.12 4.13
C SER A 38 -6.08 6.10 5.20
N ASN A 39 -6.49 4.90 4.78
CA ASN A 39 -6.58 3.76 5.68
C ASN A 39 -5.17 3.33 6.15
N PRO A 40 -5.04 2.57 7.26
CA PRO A 40 -3.75 2.36 7.90
C PRO A 40 -2.70 1.65 7.06
N LEU A 41 -3.04 0.58 6.31
CA LEU A 41 -2.06 -0.08 5.44
C LEU A 41 -1.59 0.85 4.34
N THR A 42 -2.51 1.61 3.74
CA THR A 42 -2.18 2.61 2.73
C THR A 42 -1.26 3.71 3.30
N ALA A 43 -1.54 4.17 4.52
CA ALA A 43 -0.72 5.17 5.19
C ALA A 43 0.71 4.68 5.44
N GLU A 44 0.87 3.42 5.88
CA GLU A 44 2.18 2.79 6.09
C GLU A 44 2.98 2.66 4.80
N ILE A 45 2.33 2.26 3.69
CA ILE A 45 2.99 2.17 2.38
C ILE A 45 3.44 3.57 1.91
N LYS A 46 2.57 4.58 2.03
CA LYS A 46 2.93 5.98 1.69
C LYS A 46 4.09 6.49 2.54
N ALA A 47 4.10 6.17 3.84
CA ALA A 47 5.19 6.52 4.74
C ALA A 47 6.50 5.83 4.34
N ALA A 48 6.48 4.54 4.02
CA ALA A 48 7.65 3.81 3.55
C ALA A 48 8.25 4.43 2.26
N PHE A 49 7.41 4.86 1.32
CA PHE A 49 7.88 5.58 0.13
C PHE A 49 8.41 6.98 0.46
N ALA A 50 7.86 7.67 1.45
CA ALA A 50 8.37 8.96 1.92
C ALA A 50 9.76 8.80 2.57
N ASP A 51 9.96 7.76 3.38
CA ASP A 51 11.26 7.42 3.97
C ASP A 51 12.30 7.09 2.87
N ALA A 52 11.91 6.32 1.86
CA ALA A 52 12.78 5.95 0.75
C ALA A 52 13.19 7.16 -0.11
N ILE A 53 12.26 8.05 -0.48
CA ILE A 53 12.59 9.20 -1.33
C ILE A 53 13.44 10.24 -0.59
N THR A 54 13.34 10.30 0.74
CA THR A 54 14.19 11.12 1.60
C THR A 54 15.51 10.45 1.97
N ALA A 55 15.79 9.27 1.40
CA ALA A 55 17.01 8.49 1.57
C ALA A 55 17.30 8.09 3.04
N LEU A 56 16.26 7.70 3.78
CA LEU A 56 16.41 7.14 5.12
C LEU A 56 17.31 5.87 5.08
N PRO A 57 18.29 5.72 6.00
CA PRO A 57 19.13 4.53 6.04
C PRO A 57 18.32 3.24 6.18
N GLY A 58 18.66 2.24 5.36
CA GLY A 58 17.96 0.95 5.31
C GLY A 58 16.84 0.87 4.27
N TYR A 59 16.46 1.97 3.64
CA TYR A 59 15.52 1.98 2.51
C TYR A 59 16.23 1.99 1.15
N PRO A 60 15.62 1.41 0.11
CA PRO A 60 16.12 1.51 -1.25
C PRO A 60 16.07 2.96 -1.75
N LYS A 61 17.06 3.35 -2.56
CA LYS A 61 17.09 4.67 -3.18
C LYS A 61 16.09 4.74 -4.32
N ILE A 62 15.13 5.65 -4.24
CA ILE A 62 14.13 5.88 -5.28
C ILE A 62 14.18 7.32 -5.79
N HIS A 63 13.66 7.53 -7.00
CA HIS A 63 13.62 8.85 -7.66
C HIS A 63 12.21 9.35 -7.92
N ARG A 64 11.20 8.50 -7.70
CA ARG A 64 9.78 8.76 -7.85
C ARG A 64 9.01 7.94 -6.84
N ILE A 65 7.85 8.42 -6.43
CA ILE A 65 6.84 7.64 -5.73
C ILE A 65 5.78 7.23 -6.78
N PRO A 66 5.37 5.97 -6.87
CA PRO A 66 4.26 5.57 -7.76
C PRO A 66 2.95 6.21 -7.31
N ASP A 67 1.96 6.31 -8.21
CA ASP A 67 0.63 6.74 -7.79
C ASP A 67 0.03 5.69 -6.85
N ILE A 68 -0.32 6.08 -5.62
CA ILE A 68 -0.86 5.15 -4.61
C ILE A 68 -2.36 5.40 -4.41
N TYR A 69 -3.16 4.45 -4.87
CA TYR A 69 -4.61 4.44 -4.70
C TYR A 69 -5.01 3.62 -3.46
N SER A 70 -6.12 4.00 -2.84
CA SER A 70 -6.66 3.37 -1.63
C SER A 70 -8.05 2.83 -1.92
N GLY A 71 -8.32 1.61 -1.47
CA GLY A 71 -9.63 0.98 -1.56
C GLY A 71 -9.93 0.14 -0.32
N SER A 72 -11.23 0.03 -0.01
CA SER A 72 -11.72 -0.80 1.08
C SER A 72 -12.47 -2.01 0.52
N GLY A 73 -12.13 -3.22 0.98
CA GLY A 73 -12.73 -4.46 0.51
C GLY A 73 -13.11 -5.40 1.66
N GLY A 74 -14.22 -6.12 1.52
CA GLY A 74 -14.60 -7.16 2.49
C GLY A 74 -15.14 -6.68 3.84
N LEU A 75 -15.56 -5.42 3.95
CA LEU A 75 -16.18 -4.89 5.16
C LEU A 75 -17.47 -5.64 5.50
N GLY A 76 -17.70 -5.88 6.79
CA GLY A 76 -18.93 -6.55 7.26
C GLY A 76 -19.14 -7.97 6.69
N SER A 77 -18.05 -8.67 6.35
CA SER A 77 -18.09 -10.01 5.72
C SER A 77 -18.69 -10.03 4.32
N ARG A 78 -18.69 -8.90 3.63
CA ARG A 78 -18.91 -8.87 2.19
C ARG A 78 -17.82 -9.69 1.49
N ASP A 79 -18.19 -10.44 0.46
CA ASP A 79 -17.21 -11.13 -0.38
C ASP A 79 -16.27 -10.12 -1.05
N VAL A 80 -15.01 -10.52 -1.24
CA VAL A 80 -14.10 -9.90 -2.20
C VAL A 80 -13.99 -10.88 -3.36
N ARG A 81 -14.55 -10.51 -4.49
CA ARG A 81 -14.70 -11.38 -5.66
C ARG A 81 -13.67 -11.04 -6.74
N PRO A 82 -13.39 -11.95 -7.68
CA PRO A 82 -12.47 -11.66 -8.78
C PRO A 82 -12.84 -10.39 -9.57
N GLU A 83 -14.14 -10.12 -9.78
CA GLU A 83 -14.62 -8.91 -10.44
C GLU A 83 -14.28 -7.62 -9.67
N ASP A 84 -14.27 -7.67 -8.34
CA ASP A 84 -13.88 -6.52 -7.50
C ASP A 84 -12.40 -6.20 -7.70
N LEU A 85 -11.55 -7.21 -7.88
CA LEU A 85 -10.12 -7.03 -8.14
C LEU A 85 -9.85 -6.55 -9.57
N ILE A 86 -10.65 -6.99 -10.55
CA ILE A 86 -10.56 -6.49 -11.93
C ILE A 86 -10.92 -5.00 -11.99
N ALA A 87 -11.90 -4.55 -11.21
CA ALA A 87 -12.30 -3.14 -11.17
C ALA A 87 -11.21 -2.19 -10.61
N VAL A 88 -10.18 -2.73 -9.97
CA VAL A 88 -9.05 -1.97 -9.39
C VAL A 88 -7.90 -1.76 -10.38
N VAL A 89 -7.83 -2.56 -11.46
CA VAL A 89 -6.75 -2.57 -12.47
C VAL A 89 -7.14 -1.74 -13.70
#